data_AF-A0A133QF46-F1
#
_entry.id   AF-A0A133QF46-F1
#
_cell.length_a   1.000
_cell.length_b   1.000
_cell.length_c   1.000
_cell.angle_alpha   90.00
_cell.angle_beta   90.00
_cell.angle_gamma   90.00
#
_symmetry.space_group_name_H-M   'P 1'
#
loop_
_entity.id
_entity.type
_entity.pdbx_description
1 polymer ?
#
loop_
_entity_poly.entity_id
_entity_poly.type
_entity_poly.pdbx_seq_one_letter_code
_entity_poly.pdbx_strand_id
1 'polypeptide(L)'
;MKALERRTDKEYIMDRVGYYNKLKADTPFDREAFMSESVRLKDQKMTGQKVYYLDSYRYARYFSQSLRWILLPGDIIHVPKVPSVTKSRPLKTDNANSVLMKLDRVRHFLFVNDRKSFAQKKDMAIFRGLIGQEGGTELKRNRYDFVRRFFGHPLCNVGVIDPQYPEWQTEKLTISEHLDYKFIMALEGNDVASNLKWVMSSNSVAVMPRPTCETWFMEGRLKPNYHYIEIKPDFSDLEERLNHYIAHPDEAEAIIAHAHEYVAQFRNKHRERLISLLVMKRYFDFTNDPR
;
A
#
# COMPACT_ATOMS: atom_id res chain seq x y z
N MET A 1 -22.38 -17.86 -1.51
CA MET A 1 -22.05 -18.37 -2.86
C MET A 1 -23.17 -18.11 -3.87
N LYS A 2 -24.43 -18.54 -3.66
CA LYS A 2 -25.53 -18.30 -4.62
C LYS A 2 -25.75 -16.82 -5.02
N ALA A 3 -25.52 -15.88 -4.10
CA ALA A 3 -25.60 -14.45 -4.39
C ALA A 3 -24.43 -13.89 -5.23
N LEU A 4 -23.27 -14.56 -5.24
CA LEU A 4 -22.11 -14.19 -6.07
C LEU A 4 -22.33 -14.61 -7.53
N GLU A 5 -22.94 -15.79 -7.74
CA GLU A 5 -23.23 -16.34 -9.07
C GLU A 5 -24.12 -15.44 -9.94
N ARG A 6 -24.95 -14.61 -9.31
CA ARG A 6 -25.89 -13.71 -10.00
C ARG A 6 -25.32 -12.31 -10.26
N ARG A 7 -24.06 -12.06 -9.92
CA ARG A 7 -23.44 -10.72 -10.07
C ARG A 7 -22.76 -10.59 -11.42
N THR A 8 -23.02 -9.48 -12.09
CA THR A 8 -22.35 -9.11 -13.36
C THR A 8 -20.86 -8.83 -13.18
N ASP A 9 -20.41 -8.44 -11.98
CA ASP A 9 -19.00 -8.16 -11.67
C ASP A 9 -18.27 -9.35 -11.00
N LYS A 10 -18.80 -10.58 -11.14
CA LYS A 10 -18.24 -11.80 -10.51
C LYS A 10 -16.79 -12.04 -10.90
N GLU A 11 -16.47 -11.99 -12.19
CA GLU A 11 -15.11 -12.27 -12.69
C GLU A 11 -14.10 -11.27 -12.12
N TYR A 12 -14.44 -9.99 -12.13
CA TYR A 12 -13.63 -8.93 -11.51
C TYR A 12 -13.40 -9.16 -10.00
N ILE A 13 -14.44 -9.57 -9.26
CA ILE A 13 -14.32 -9.91 -7.84
C ILE A 13 -13.35 -11.09 -7.65
N MET A 14 -13.51 -12.15 -8.44
CA MET A 14 -12.71 -13.37 -8.31
C MET A 14 -11.25 -13.18 -8.73
N ASP A 15 -11.00 -12.32 -9.74
CA ASP A 15 -9.66 -11.87 -10.11
C ASP A 15 -8.97 -11.20 -8.92
N ARG A 16 -9.65 -10.25 -8.25
CA ARG A 16 -9.07 -9.60 -7.06
C ARG A 16 -8.88 -10.56 -5.89
N VAL A 17 -9.80 -11.51 -5.68
CA VAL A 17 -9.60 -12.57 -4.67
C VAL A 17 -8.35 -13.41 -5.01
N GLY A 18 -8.16 -13.77 -6.28
CA GLY A 18 -6.96 -14.40 -6.82
C GLY A 18 -5.69 -13.61 -6.58
N TYR A 19 -5.76 -12.30 -6.76
CA TYR A 19 -4.64 -11.41 -6.54
C TYR A 19 -4.20 -11.37 -5.07
N TYR A 20 -5.15 -11.22 -4.14
CA TYR A 20 -4.85 -11.11 -2.71
C TYR A 20 -4.51 -12.45 -2.06
N ASN A 21 -5.16 -13.53 -2.49
CA ASN A 21 -4.96 -14.87 -1.98
C ASN A 21 -4.59 -15.83 -3.11
N LYS A 22 -3.29 -16.07 -3.23
CA LYS A 22 -2.67 -16.92 -4.25
C LYS A 22 -2.61 -18.41 -3.86
N LEU A 23 -3.11 -18.78 -2.69
CA LEU A 23 -3.14 -20.18 -2.25
C LEU A 23 -4.04 -20.99 -3.19
N LYS A 24 -3.48 -22.06 -3.72
CA LYS A 24 -4.13 -23.07 -4.56
C LYS A 24 -4.12 -24.41 -3.83
N ALA A 25 -4.96 -25.35 -4.25
CA ALA A 25 -5.11 -26.65 -3.58
C ALA A 25 -3.79 -27.45 -3.47
N ASP A 26 -2.84 -27.20 -4.37
CA ASP A 26 -1.52 -27.81 -4.48
C ASP A 26 -0.38 -26.94 -3.90
N THR A 27 -0.68 -25.77 -3.33
CA THR A 27 0.35 -24.92 -2.72
C THR A 27 0.97 -25.66 -1.53
N PRO A 28 2.28 -25.95 -1.54
CA PRO A 28 2.91 -26.64 -0.44
C PRO A 28 3.06 -25.70 0.76
N PHE A 29 2.82 -26.21 1.97
CA PHE A 29 3.23 -25.55 3.20
C PHE A 29 3.45 -26.57 4.31
N ASP A 30 4.31 -26.21 5.27
CA ASP A 30 4.55 -27.01 6.46
C ASP A 30 3.34 -26.93 7.41
N ARG A 31 2.57 -28.03 7.48
CA ARG A 31 1.38 -28.12 8.32
C ARG A 31 1.71 -28.17 9.81
N GLU A 32 2.81 -28.80 10.19
CA GLU A 32 3.21 -28.88 11.59
C GLU A 32 3.62 -27.49 12.09
N ALA A 33 4.44 -26.77 11.31
CA ALA A 33 4.78 -25.39 11.58
C ALA A 33 3.53 -24.50 11.63
N PHE A 34 2.60 -24.63 10.68
CA PHE A 34 1.34 -23.88 10.71
C PHE A 34 0.52 -24.17 11.96
N MET A 35 0.42 -25.43 12.39
CA MET A 35 -0.34 -25.81 13.58
C MET A 35 0.31 -25.27 14.86
N SER A 36 1.63 -25.19 14.90
CA SER A 36 2.41 -24.61 16.00
C SER A 36 2.24 -23.09 16.08
N GLU A 37 2.29 -22.39 14.94
CA GLU A 37 2.25 -20.91 14.88
C GLU A 37 0.82 -20.33 14.89
N SER A 38 -0.17 -21.08 14.40
CA SER A 38 -1.54 -20.61 14.27
C SER A 38 -2.31 -20.63 15.60
N VAL A 39 -3.30 -19.76 15.70
CA VAL A 39 -4.26 -19.74 16.82
C VAL A 39 -5.68 -19.93 16.29
N ARG A 40 -6.58 -20.46 17.12
CA ARG A 40 -8.02 -20.43 16.78
C ARG A 40 -8.52 -19.00 16.82
N LEU A 41 -9.52 -18.68 16.01
CA LEU A 41 -10.11 -17.34 15.97
C LEU A 41 -10.63 -16.85 17.33
N LYS A 42 -11.25 -17.72 18.13
CA LYS A 42 -11.68 -17.37 19.50
C LYS A 42 -10.54 -17.07 20.46
N ASP A 43 -9.35 -17.60 20.17
CA ASP A 43 -8.16 -17.53 21.03
C ASP A 43 -7.21 -16.41 20.56
N GLN A 44 -7.53 -15.69 19.47
CA GLN A 44 -6.74 -14.58 18.96
C GLN A 44 -6.72 -13.42 19.97
N LYS A 45 -5.55 -13.15 20.53
CA LYS A 45 -5.31 -11.96 21.35
C LYS A 45 -5.23 -10.71 20.47
N MET A 46 -5.58 -9.57 21.05
CA MET A 46 -5.34 -8.26 20.45
C MET A 46 -3.84 -8.09 20.12
N THR A 47 -3.53 -7.70 18.89
CA THR A 47 -2.15 -7.40 18.46
C THR A 47 -1.63 -6.14 19.15
N GLY A 48 -0.30 -5.99 19.28
CA GLY A 48 0.31 -4.80 19.89
C GLY A 48 -0.19 -3.51 19.24
N GLN A 49 -0.10 -3.42 17.91
CA GLN A 49 -0.83 -2.43 17.13
C GLN A 49 -2.28 -2.93 16.91
N LYS A 50 -3.23 -2.40 17.69
CA LYS A 50 -4.62 -2.87 17.74
C LYS A 50 -5.35 -2.81 16.39
N VAL A 51 -4.96 -1.90 15.50
CA VAL A 51 -5.60 -1.69 14.19
C VAL A 51 -5.57 -2.96 13.33
N TYR A 52 -4.49 -3.74 13.37
CA TYR A 52 -4.37 -4.97 12.58
C TYR A 52 -5.37 -6.03 13.03
N TYR A 53 -5.52 -6.22 14.35
CA TYR A 53 -6.58 -7.08 14.91
C TYR A 53 -7.97 -6.57 14.52
N LEU A 54 -8.27 -5.29 14.73
CA LEU A 54 -9.60 -4.74 14.47
C LEU A 54 -10.02 -4.84 12.99
N ASP A 55 -9.11 -4.50 12.07
CA ASP A 55 -9.38 -4.55 10.63
C ASP A 55 -9.55 -5.98 10.11
N SER A 56 -8.76 -6.94 10.62
CA SER A 56 -8.85 -8.35 10.23
C SER A 56 -10.07 -9.03 10.86
N TYR A 57 -10.29 -8.86 12.17
CA TYR A 57 -11.36 -9.51 12.93
C TYR A 57 -12.75 -9.04 12.51
N ARG A 58 -12.86 -7.83 11.93
CA ARG A 58 -14.06 -7.34 11.24
C ARG A 58 -14.65 -8.37 10.27
N TYR A 59 -13.79 -9.13 9.59
CA TYR A 59 -14.19 -10.15 8.63
C TYR A 59 -14.07 -11.56 9.21
N ALA A 60 -13.02 -11.85 9.97
CA ALA A 60 -12.78 -13.19 10.53
C ALA A 60 -13.92 -13.67 11.46
N ARG A 61 -14.59 -12.75 12.17
CA ARG A 61 -15.73 -13.07 13.05
C ARG A 61 -16.93 -13.75 12.39
N TYR A 62 -17.03 -13.71 11.05
CA TYR A 62 -18.11 -14.36 10.30
C TYR A 62 -17.87 -15.84 10.02
N PHE A 63 -16.71 -16.38 10.40
CA PHE A 63 -16.33 -17.77 10.22
C PHE A 63 -16.41 -18.55 11.55
N SER A 64 -16.34 -19.88 11.49
CA SER A 64 -16.31 -20.71 12.70
C SER A 64 -15.14 -20.30 13.59
N GLN A 65 -15.43 -20.06 14.87
CA GLN A 65 -14.42 -19.61 15.82
C GLN A 65 -13.40 -20.70 16.20
N SER A 66 -13.62 -21.94 15.75
CA SER A 66 -12.66 -23.05 15.86
C SER A 66 -11.57 -23.05 14.80
N LEU A 67 -11.75 -22.30 13.70
CA LEU A 67 -10.79 -22.23 12.61
C LEU A 67 -9.50 -21.56 13.09
N ARG A 68 -8.37 -22.06 12.59
CA ARG A 68 -7.03 -21.57 12.88
C ARG A 68 -6.55 -20.61 11.79
N TRP A 69 -5.74 -19.65 12.21
CA TRP A 69 -5.08 -18.70 11.32
C TRP A 69 -3.79 -18.16 11.93
N ILE A 70 -3.01 -17.49 11.09
CA ILE A 70 -1.88 -16.67 11.49
C ILE A 70 -2.16 -15.25 10.99
N LEU A 71 -2.20 -14.29 11.93
CA LEU A 71 -2.28 -12.86 11.65
C LEU A 71 -0.93 -12.23 11.97
N LEU A 72 -0.24 -11.72 10.95
CA LEU A 72 1.03 -11.00 11.12
C LEU A 72 0.78 -9.49 11.06
N PRO A 73 0.83 -8.78 12.20
CA PRO A 73 0.66 -7.34 12.23
C PRO A 73 1.94 -6.62 11.77
N GLY A 74 1.80 -5.40 11.27
CA GLY A 74 2.91 -4.52 10.91
C GLY A 74 3.27 -4.53 9.42
N ASP A 75 4.49 -4.06 9.16
CA ASP A 75 5.05 -3.87 7.82
C ASP A 75 5.82 -5.16 7.44
N ILE A 76 5.16 -6.04 6.70
CA ILE A 76 5.71 -7.35 6.35
C ILE A 76 6.36 -7.28 4.96
N ILE A 77 7.69 -7.32 4.93
CA ILE A 77 8.50 -7.23 3.69
C ILE A 77 9.15 -8.55 3.27
N HIS A 78 8.86 -9.63 3.97
CA HIS A 78 9.28 -10.98 3.64
C HIS A 78 8.06 -11.86 3.37
N VAL A 79 8.28 -13.01 2.76
CA VAL A 79 7.23 -14.02 2.57
C VAL A 79 7.25 -14.96 3.77
N PRO A 80 6.15 -15.08 4.54
CA PRO A 80 6.08 -16.00 5.67
C PRO A 80 6.29 -17.46 5.23
N LYS A 81 6.86 -18.29 6.11
CA LYS A 81 7.11 -19.71 5.84
C LYS A 81 5.83 -20.52 5.66
N VAL A 82 4.75 -20.07 6.29
CA VAL A 82 3.43 -20.70 6.26
C VAL A 82 2.34 -19.67 5.92
N PRO A 83 1.19 -20.11 5.38
CA PRO A 83 0.09 -19.23 5.01
C PRO A 83 -0.33 -18.30 6.14
N SER A 84 -0.15 -16.99 5.91
CA SER A 84 -0.35 -15.95 6.91
C SER A 84 -1.11 -14.77 6.31
N VAL A 85 -1.99 -14.17 7.12
CA VAL A 85 -2.68 -12.93 6.78
C VAL A 85 -1.78 -11.75 7.10
N THR A 86 -1.47 -10.93 6.09
CA THR A 86 -0.57 -9.78 6.20
C THR A 86 -1.19 -8.49 5.65
N LYS A 87 -0.67 -7.32 6.08
CA LYS A 87 -1.01 -6.01 5.50
C LYS A 87 -0.30 -5.79 4.17
N SER A 88 0.98 -6.15 4.14
CA SER A 88 1.89 -5.97 3.02
C SER A 88 2.60 -7.28 2.69
N ARG A 89 3.17 -7.34 1.48
CA ARG A 89 4.07 -8.41 1.04
C ARG A 89 5.03 -7.90 -0.04
N PRO A 90 6.20 -8.54 -0.23
CA PRO A 90 7.10 -8.19 -1.32
C PRO A 90 6.49 -8.57 -2.68
N LEU A 91 6.74 -7.74 -3.69
CA LEU A 91 6.40 -7.99 -5.10
C LEU A 91 7.41 -8.96 -5.75
N LYS A 92 7.44 -10.19 -5.24
CA LYS A 92 8.21 -11.32 -5.78
C LYS A 92 7.26 -12.39 -6.33
N THR A 93 7.76 -13.27 -7.19
CA THR A 93 6.96 -14.34 -7.82
C THR A 93 6.41 -15.35 -6.82
N ASP A 94 7.23 -15.76 -5.85
CA ASP A 94 6.86 -16.72 -4.81
C ASP A 94 6.44 -16.02 -3.51
N ASN A 95 5.20 -15.50 -3.49
CA ASN A 95 4.64 -14.83 -2.31
C ASN A 95 3.26 -15.39 -1.91
N ALA A 96 3.00 -16.67 -2.22
CA ALA A 96 1.68 -17.27 -2.03
C ALA A 96 1.24 -17.35 -0.57
N ASN A 97 2.19 -17.54 0.35
CA ASN A 97 1.94 -17.55 1.80
C ASN A 97 1.55 -16.19 2.37
N SER A 98 1.79 -15.10 1.64
CA SER A 98 1.39 -13.76 2.06
C SER A 98 -0.02 -13.44 1.54
N VAL A 99 -1.03 -13.77 2.34
CA VAL A 99 -2.43 -13.46 2.03
C VAL A 99 -2.73 -12.03 2.45
N LEU A 100 -2.97 -11.17 1.46
CA LEU A 100 -3.19 -9.75 1.71
C LEU A 100 -4.60 -9.47 2.22
N MET A 101 -4.68 -8.73 3.32
CA MET A 101 -5.92 -8.14 3.82
C MET A 101 -5.81 -6.62 3.89
N LYS A 102 -6.96 -5.95 3.81
CA LYS A 102 -7.06 -4.49 3.95
C LYS A 102 -6.88 -4.10 5.42
N LEU A 103 -5.63 -4.06 5.89
CA LEU A 103 -5.24 -3.74 7.26
C LEU A 103 -4.62 -2.33 7.36
N ASP A 104 -4.57 -1.80 8.58
CA ASP A 104 -4.14 -0.43 8.89
C ASP A 104 -4.87 0.62 8.02
N ARG A 105 -6.19 0.43 7.90
CA ARG A 105 -7.03 1.17 6.96
C ARG A 105 -7.08 2.65 7.23
N VAL A 106 -7.07 3.00 8.50
CA VAL A 106 -7.19 4.39 8.98
C VAL A 106 -6.00 5.24 8.54
N ARG A 107 -4.84 4.62 8.35
CA ARG A 107 -3.60 5.29 7.92
C ARG A 107 -3.43 5.25 6.41
N HIS A 108 -3.71 4.10 5.78
CA HIS A 108 -3.36 3.89 4.38
C HIS A 108 -4.50 4.22 3.41
N PHE A 109 -5.77 3.96 3.75
CA PHE A 109 -6.89 4.06 2.80
C PHE A 109 -7.65 5.38 2.93
N LEU A 110 -6.89 6.47 2.99
CA LEU A 110 -7.39 7.84 2.88
C LEU A 110 -7.48 8.23 1.41
N PHE A 111 -8.61 8.80 1.01
CA PHE A 111 -8.81 9.37 -0.31
C PHE A 111 -9.30 10.80 -0.16
N VAL A 112 -8.67 11.72 -0.88
CA VAL A 112 -8.98 13.15 -0.81
C VAL A 112 -9.98 13.55 -1.88
N ASN A 113 -10.51 14.76 -1.72
CA ASN A 113 -11.25 15.48 -2.75
C ASN A 113 -10.47 16.76 -3.04
N ASP A 114 -9.52 16.66 -3.95
CA ASP A 114 -8.65 17.77 -4.32
C ASP A 114 -9.36 18.71 -5.31
N ARG A 115 -9.56 19.96 -4.88
CA ARG A 115 -10.24 20.98 -5.69
C ARG A 115 -9.28 21.83 -6.52
N LYS A 116 -7.97 21.71 -6.31
CA LYS A 116 -6.95 22.44 -7.08
C LYS A 116 -6.66 21.63 -8.32
N SER A 117 -6.78 22.22 -9.50
CA SER A 117 -6.32 21.62 -10.76
C SER A 117 -4.79 21.49 -10.77
N PHE A 118 -4.27 20.67 -11.68
CA PHE A 118 -2.82 20.51 -11.84
C PHE A 118 -2.13 21.84 -12.16
N ALA A 119 -2.73 22.64 -13.05
CA ALA A 119 -2.21 23.95 -13.45
C ALA A 119 -2.13 24.99 -12.32
N GLN A 120 -2.97 24.86 -11.27
CA GLN A 120 -2.98 25.78 -10.12
C GLN A 120 -1.88 25.48 -9.09
N LYS A 121 -1.15 24.37 -9.25
CA LYS A 121 -0.17 23.89 -8.28
C LYS A 121 1.24 24.35 -8.66
N LYS A 122 2.12 24.40 -7.67
CA LYS A 122 3.53 24.76 -7.83
C LYS A 122 4.28 23.72 -8.65
N ASP A 123 5.13 24.18 -9.56
CA ASP A 123 6.07 23.40 -10.40
C ASP A 123 7.21 22.78 -9.58
N MET A 124 6.86 22.01 -8.55
CA MET A 124 7.80 21.45 -7.59
C MET A 124 7.31 20.09 -7.10
N ALA A 125 8.27 19.22 -6.78
CA ALA A 125 8.04 18.04 -5.98
C ALA A 125 8.05 18.37 -4.49
N ILE A 126 7.22 17.69 -3.70
CA ILE A 126 7.22 17.82 -2.24
C ILE A 126 7.48 16.48 -1.56
N PHE A 127 8.27 16.53 -0.49
CA PHE A 127 8.44 15.45 0.46
C PHE A 127 8.44 15.97 1.89
N ARG A 128 7.62 15.35 2.75
CA ARG A 128 7.70 15.43 4.21
C ARG A 128 7.60 14.03 4.77
N GLY A 129 8.62 13.59 5.51
CA GLY A 129 8.62 12.24 6.06
C GLY A 129 9.75 11.98 7.03
N LEU A 130 9.69 10.81 7.66
CA LEU A 130 10.78 10.27 8.47
C LEU A 130 11.81 9.59 7.58
N ILE A 131 13.09 9.84 7.88
CA ILE A 131 14.24 9.14 7.32
C ILE A 131 14.73 8.04 8.28
N GLY A 132 14.61 8.22 9.60
CA GLY A 132 14.80 7.16 10.59
C GLY A 132 13.53 6.39 10.93
N GLN A 133 13.63 5.48 11.89
CA GLN A 133 12.51 5.00 12.68
C GLN A 133 12.42 5.82 13.98
N GLU A 134 11.22 6.23 14.37
CA GLU A 134 11.02 6.90 15.66
C GLU A 134 11.48 5.97 16.79
N GLY A 135 12.51 6.39 17.54
CA GLY A 135 13.11 5.60 18.63
C GLY A 135 13.96 4.41 18.18
N GLY A 136 14.34 4.31 16.91
CA GLY A 136 15.19 3.24 16.36
C GLY A 136 16.41 3.77 15.61
N THR A 137 17.36 2.87 15.31
CA THR A 137 18.61 3.18 14.58
C THR A 137 18.51 2.89 13.07
N GLU A 138 17.40 2.33 12.60
CA GLU A 138 17.24 1.95 11.20
C GLU A 138 16.98 3.16 10.31
N LEU A 139 17.90 3.38 9.37
CA LEU A 139 17.85 4.42 8.36
C LEU A 139 17.15 3.92 7.09
N LYS A 140 16.12 4.64 6.66
CA LYS A 140 15.46 4.45 5.36
C LYS A 140 16.36 5.04 4.28
N ARG A 141 17.29 4.23 3.79
CA ARG A 141 18.40 4.70 2.95
C ARG A 141 17.94 5.47 1.71
N ASN A 142 16.90 4.98 1.04
CA ASN A 142 16.28 5.67 -0.10
C ASN A 142 15.81 7.10 0.23
N ARG A 143 15.16 7.31 1.38
CA ARG A 143 14.69 8.63 1.80
C ARG A 143 15.84 9.52 2.25
N TYR A 144 16.84 8.95 2.93
CA TYR A 144 18.06 9.66 3.30
C TYR A 144 18.80 10.18 2.05
N ASP A 145 19.03 9.30 1.06
CA ASP A 145 19.73 9.66 -0.18
C ASP A 145 18.96 10.73 -0.97
N PHE A 146 17.62 10.63 -1.00
CA PHE A 146 16.76 11.67 -1.58
C PHE A 146 16.90 13.01 -0.86
N VAL A 147 16.76 13.02 0.47
CA VAL A 147 16.85 14.26 1.26
C VAL A 147 18.22 14.91 1.13
N ARG A 148 19.29 14.12 1.27
CA ARG A 148 20.67 14.58 1.12
C ARG A 148 20.93 15.27 -0.22
N ARG A 149 20.31 14.77 -1.29
CA ARG A 149 20.51 15.26 -2.66
C ARG A 149 19.61 16.45 -3.01
N PHE A 150 18.37 16.50 -2.50
CA PHE A 150 17.36 17.44 -2.97
C PHE A 150 16.89 18.47 -1.92
N PHE A 151 17.41 18.43 -0.69
CA PHE A 151 17.16 19.51 0.27
C PHE A 151 17.72 20.85 -0.26
N GLY A 152 16.87 21.88 -0.30
CA GLY A 152 17.22 23.18 -0.88
C GLY A 152 17.21 23.24 -2.41
N HIS A 153 16.83 22.17 -3.11
CA HIS A 153 16.79 22.14 -4.56
C HIS A 153 15.61 22.97 -5.12
N PRO A 154 15.78 23.77 -6.19
CA PRO A 154 14.74 24.67 -6.71
C PRO A 154 13.46 23.95 -7.17
N LEU A 155 13.58 22.71 -7.65
CA LEU A 155 12.43 21.88 -8.04
C LEU A 155 11.82 21.05 -6.90
N CYS A 156 12.38 21.07 -5.68
CA CYS A 156 11.93 20.20 -4.60
C CYS A 156 11.76 20.94 -3.29
N ASN A 157 10.55 20.91 -2.73
CA ASN A 157 10.30 21.26 -1.34
C ASN A 157 10.48 20.02 -0.46
N VAL A 158 11.70 19.82 0.03
CA VAL A 158 12.08 18.65 0.84
C VAL A 158 12.25 19.03 2.30
N GLY A 159 11.80 18.17 3.20
CA GLY A 159 12.16 18.28 4.61
C GLY A 159 11.79 17.04 5.40
N VAL A 160 12.45 16.88 6.55
CA VAL A 160 12.19 15.78 7.48
C VAL A 160 11.51 16.30 8.73
N ILE A 161 10.78 15.42 9.40
CA ILE A 161 10.12 15.70 10.69
C ILE A 161 10.83 14.99 11.86
N ASP A 162 12.01 14.43 11.59
CA ASP A 162 12.82 13.66 12.53
C ASP A 162 13.78 14.60 13.28
N PRO A 163 13.64 14.76 14.61
CA PRO A 163 14.51 15.64 15.39
C PRO A 163 15.99 15.22 15.36
N GLN A 164 16.31 13.98 14.97
CA GLN A 164 17.69 13.49 14.87
C GLN A 164 18.48 14.10 13.71
N TYR A 165 17.81 14.78 12.77
CA TYR A 165 18.42 15.37 11.59
C TYR A 165 18.04 16.86 11.47
N PRO A 166 18.51 17.71 12.40
CA PRO A 166 18.13 19.11 12.49
C PRO A 166 18.46 19.92 11.23
N GLU A 167 19.49 19.52 10.47
CA GLU A 167 19.92 20.17 9.23
C GLU A 167 18.87 20.10 8.10
N TRP A 168 17.97 19.12 8.16
CA TRP A 168 16.90 18.93 7.17
C TRP A 168 15.51 19.08 7.79
N GLN A 169 15.44 19.44 9.07
CA GLN A 169 14.19 19.51 9.80
C GLN A 169 13.33 20.67 9.28
N THR A 170 12.07 20.37 9.01
CA THR A 170 11.06 21.35 8.58
C THR A 170 9.75 21.08 9.28
N GLU A 171 8.83 22.04 9.20
CA GLU A 171 7.50 21.87 9.76
C GLU A 171 6.73 20.73 9.11
N LYS A 172 5.92 20.06 9.94
CA LYS A 172 4.99 19.04 9.48
C LYS A 172 3.89 19.72 8.65
N LEU A 173 3.63 19.16 7.46
CA LEU A 173 2.57 19.64 6.59
C LEU A 173 1.35 18.70 6.62
N THR A 174 0.18 19.29 6.56
CA THR A 174 -1.10 18.62 6.33
C THR A 174 -1.18 18.06 4.91
N ILE A 175 -2.13 17.16 4.67
CA ILE A 175 -2.38 16.68 3.29
C ILE A 175 -2.76 17.86 2.38
N SER A 176 -3.58 18.80 2.85
CA SER A 176 -4.02 19.95 2.04
C SER A 176 -2.86 20.83 1.55
N GLU A 177 -1.82 21.00 2.37
CA GLU A 177 -0.62 21.76 2.00
C GLU A 177 0.26 20.99 1.01
N HIS A 178 0.30 19.66 1.08
CA HIS A 178 0.97 18.86 0.03
C HIS A 178 0.26 19.03 -1.32
N LEU A 179 -1.05 19.23 -1.33
CA LEU A 179 -1.84 19.44 -2.56
C LEU A 179 -1.60 20.81 -3.22
N ASP A 180 -0.73 21.67 -2.67
CA ASP A 180 -0.23 22.86 -3.37
C ASP A 180 0.86 22.56 -4.41
N TYR A 181 1.33 21.32 -4.47
CA TYR A 181 2.45 20.90 -5.31
C TYR A 181 1.98 19.97 -6.43
N LYS A 182 2.51 20.17 -7.64
CA LYS A 182 2.20 19.32 -8.79
C LYS A 182 2.63 17.88 -8.54
N PHE A 183 3.78 17.69 -7.91
CA PHE A 183 4.39 16.37 -7.74
C PHE A 183 4.55 16.04 -6.25
N ILE A 184 4.19 14.83 -5.84
CA ILE A 184 4.33 14.38 -4.45
C ILE A 184 5.14 13.09 -4.44
N MET A 185 6.25 13.11 -3.70
CA MET A 185 7.15 11.97 -3.61
C MET A 185 6.52 10.85 -2.78
N ALA A 186 6.31 9.69 -3.40
CA ALA A 186 5.76 8.49 -2.76
C ALA A 186 6.88 7.47 -2.50
N LEU A 187 7.81 7.83 -1.61
CA LEU A 187 8.97 6.99 -1.27
C LEU A 187 8.59 5.93 -0.22
N GLU A 188 8.88 4.67 -0.53
CA GLU A 188 8.72 3.55 0.40
C GLU A 188 9.48 3.80 1.72
N GLY A 189 8.90 3.32 2.81
CA GLY A 189 9.48 3.41 4.15
C GLY A 189 9.97 2.04 4.58
N ASN A 190 9.33 1.48 5.61
CA ASN A 190 9.56 0.08 5.98
C ASN A 190 8.95 -0.86 4.93
N ASP A 191 7.71 -0.60 4.48
CA ASP A 191 7.03 -1.33 3.40
C ASP A 191 6.64 -0.41 2.24
N VAL A 192 5.38 0.04 2.17
CA VAL A 192 4.86 0.89 1.09
C VAL A 192 4.85 2.36 1.50
N ALA A 193 4.85 3.25 0.52
CA ALA A 193 4.61 4.67 0.79
C ALA A 193 3.17 4.88 1.28
N SER A 194 3.00 5.31 2.53
CA SER A 194 1.67 5.49 3.12
C SER A 194 0.85 6.59 2.43
N ASN A 195 1.51 7.51 1.72
CA ASN A 195 0.86 8.60 1.01
C ASN A 195 0.29 8.25 -0.36
N LEU A 196 0.79 7.19 -1.00
CA LEU A 196 0.50 6.87 -2.40
C LEU A 196 -1.00 6.89 -2.71
N LYS A 197 -1.82 6.30 -1.84
CA LYS A 197 -3.28 6.14 -2.05
C LYS A 197 -4.01 7.49 -2.03
N TRP A 198 -3.62 8.42 -1.16
CA TRP A 198 -4.23 9.74 -1.13
C TRP A 198 -3.68 10.64 -2.24
N VAL A 199 -2.39 10.52 -2.59
CA VAL A 199 -1.81 11.23 -3.75
C VAL A 199 -2.50 10.82 -5.03
N MET A 200 -2.64 9.52 -5.29
CA MET A 200 -3.34 9.02 -6.50
C MET A 200 -4.83 9.36 -6.53
N SER A 201 -5.41 9.83 -5.43
CA SER A 201 -6.79 10.32 -5.38
C SER A 201 -6.92 11.85 -5.49
N SER A 202 -5.79 12.55 -5.60
CA SER A 202 -5.72 14.00 -5.76
C SER A 202 -5.39 14.40 -7.20
N ASN A 203 -5.29 15.69 -7.47
CA ASN A 203 -4.86 16.21 -8.77
C ASN A 203 -3.36 16.55 -8.78
N SER A 204 -2.60 15.94 -7.87
CA SER A 204 -1.12 15.95 -7.89
C SER A 204 -0.65 14.58 -8.39
N VAL A 205 0.53 14.51 -8.99
CA VAL A 205 1.06 13.26 -9.53
C VAL A 205 2.01 12.60 -8.52
N ALA A 206 1.79 11.31 -8.27
CA ALA A 206 2.73 10.49 -7.50
C ALA A 206 4.02 10.31 -8.29
N VAL A 207 5.15 10.62 -7.67
CA VAL A 207 6.49 10.40 -8.21
C VAL A 207 7.21 9.40 -7.32
N MET A 208 7.61 8.26 -7.88
CA MET A 208 8.22 7.19 -7.10
C MET A 208 9.03 6.21 -7.96
N PRO A 209 10.04 5.55 -7.38
CA PRO A 209 10.60 4.34 -7.95
C PRO A 209 9.55 3.22 -8.08
N ARG A 210 9.87 2.18 -8.85
CA ARG A 210 9.04 0.98 -8.95
C ARG A 210 8.73 0.42 -7.55
N PRO A 211 7.45 0.14 -7.22
CA PRO A 211 7.10 -0.46 -5.93
C PRO A 211 7.83 -1.79 -5.71
N THR A 212 8.36 -2.00 -4.51
CA THR A 212 8.98 -3.29 -4.12
C THR A 212 8.06 -4.13 -3.26
N CYS A 213 7.09 -3.49 -2.61
CA CYS A 213 6.07 -4.10 -1.79
C CYS A 213 4.68 -3.70 -2.25
N GLU A 214 3.69 -4.49 -1.84
CA GLU A 214 2.29 -4.20 -2.11
C GLU A 214 1.40 -4.46 -0.90
N THR A 215 0.22 -3.88 -0.93
CA THR A 215 -0.86 -4.01 0.05
C THR A 215 -2.17 -4.34 -0.68
N TRP A 216 -3.28 -4.22 0.03
CA TRP A 216 -4.61 -4.29 -0.57
C TRP A 216 -4.83 -3.29 -1.73
N PHE A 217 -4.00 -2.26 -1.90
CA PHE A 217 -4.08 -1.34 -3.03
C PHE A 217 -3.50 -1.90 -4.34
N MET A 218 -2.96 -3.13 -4.32
CA MET A 218 -2.45 -3.84 -5.49
C MET A 218 -1.35 -3.06 -6.23
N GLU A 219 -0.37 -2.53 -5.49
CA GLU A 219 0.74 -1.74 -6.04
C GLU A 219 1.44 -2.46 -7.21
N GLY A 220 1.46 -3.80 -7.21
CA GLY A 220 1.97 -4.61 -8.33
C GLY A 220 1.19 -4.52 -9.64
N ARG A 221 -0.02 -3.95 -9.65
CA ARG A 221 -0.81 -3.66 -10.85
C ARG A 221 -0.63 -2.23 -11.35
N LEU A 222 0.17 -1.40 -10.66
CA LEU A 222 0.46 -0.05 -11.12
C LEU A 222 1.34 -0.09 -12.36
N LYS A 223 0.97 0.70 -13.37
CA LYS A 223 1.71 0.84 -14.62
C LYS A 223 2.55 2.12 -14.53
N PRO A 224 3.88 2.04 -14.75
CA PRO A 224 4.74 3.20 -14.73
C PRO A 224 4.37 4.16 -15.87
N ASN A 225 4.47 5.47 -15.61
CA ASN A 225 4.18 6.56 -16.54
C ASN A 225 2.74 6.52 -17.10
N TYR A 226 1.86 5.83 -16.39
CA TYR A 226 0.44 5.71 -16.70
C TYR A 226 -0.38 5.98 -15.43
N HIS A 227 -0.09 5.30 -14.30
CA HIS A 227 -0.74 5.60 -13.01
C HIS A 227 0.09 6.52 -12.10
N TYR A 228 1.39 6.64 -12.35
CA TYR A 228 2.35 7.45 -11.59
C TYR A 228 3.56 7.76 -12.47
N ILE A 229 4.38 8.74 -12.08
CA ILE A 229 5.65 9.03 -12.74
C ILE A 229 6.72 8.12 -12.14
N GLU A 230 7.23 7.19 -12.95
CA GLU A 230 8.37 6.37 -12.55
C GLU A 230 9.67 7.16 -12.65
N ILE A 231 10.52 6.99 -11.64
CA ILE A 231 11.89 7.49 -11.56
C ILE A 231 12.83 6.35 -11.18
N LYS A 232 14.13 6.52 -11.44
CA LYS A 232 15.16 5.56 -11.04
C LYS A 232 15.31 5.51 -9.51
N PRO A 233 15.65 4.34 -8.92
CA PRO A 233 15.86 4.20 -7.48
C PRO A 233 16.96 5.10 -6.88
N ASP A 234 17.91 5.57 -7.71
CA ASP A 234 18.99 6.49 -7.32
C ASP A 234 18.65 7.97 -7.56
N PHE A 235 17.43 8.25 -8.03
CA PHE A 235 16.91 9.58 -8.33
C PHE A 235 17.69 10.34 -9.42
N SER A 236 18.51 9.64 -10.22
CA SER A 236 19.36 10.27 -11.25
C SER A 236 18.58 10.98 -12.35
N ASP A 237 17.34 10.57 -12.60
CA ASP A 237 16.45 11.11 -13.62
C ASP A 237 15.35 12.04 -13.05
N LEU A 238 15.31 12.31 -11.74
CA LEU A 238 14.19 13.04 -11.13
C LEU A 238 13.97 14.41 -11.77
N GLU A 239 15.02 15.22 -11.91
CA GLU A 239 14.91 16.58 -12.46
C GLU A 239 14.40 16.58 -13.90
N GLU A 240 14.94 15.71 -14.75
CA GLU A 240 14.49 15.52 -16.13
C GLU A 240 13.00 15.16 -16.17
N ARG A 241 12.58 14.19 -15.35
CA ARG A 241 11.18 13.73 -15.29
C ARG A 241 10.25 14.85 -14.82
N LEU A 242 10.61 15.61 -13.79
CA LEU A 242 9.79 16.73 -13.31
C LEU A 242 9.65 17.82 -14.38
N ASN A 243 10.75 18.26 -14.99
CA ASN A 243 10.74 19.29 -16.03
C ASN A 243 9.93 18.86 -17.25
N HIS A 244 9.99 17.58 -17.64
CA HIS A 244 9.16 17.03 -18.71
C HIS A 244 7.67 17.27 -18.45
N TYR A 245 7.15 16.88 -17.29
CA TYR A 245 5.71 17.03 -17.00
C TYR A 245 5.29 18.45 -16.62
N ILE A 246 6.24 19.32 -16.25
CA ILE A 246 6.00 20.76 -16.15
C ILE A 246 5.74 21.34 -17.55
N ALA A 247 6.57 20.95 -18.53
CA ALA A 247 6.45 21.40 -19.92
C ALA A 247 5.29 20.73 -20.69
N HIS A 248 4.85 19.54 -20.27
CA HIS A 248 3.78 18.76 -20.89
C HIS A 248 2.66 18.46 -19.85
N PRO A 249 1.89 19.49 -19.44
CA PRO A 249 0.88 19.33 -18.40
C PRO A 249 -0.27 18.39 -18.79
N ASP A 250 -0.56 18.25 -20.08
CA ASP A 250 -1.55 17.32 -20.62
C ASP A 250 -1.18 15.86 -20.36
N GLU A 251 0.10 15.50 -20.48
CA GLU A 251 0.57 14.15 -20.11
C GLU A 251 0.44 13.89 -18.60
N ALA A 252 0.71 14.90 -17.78
CA ALA A 252 0.55 14.79 -16.32
C ALA A 252 -0.93 14.63 -15.92
N GLU A 253 -1.81 15.36 -16.57
CA GLU A 253 -3.26 15.27 -16.38
C GLU A 253 -3.82 13.91 -16.84
N ALA A 254 -3.26 13.32 -17.91
CA ALA A 254 -3.59 11.96 -18.31
C ALA A 254 -3.21 10.95 -17.21
N ILE A 255 -2.02 11.08 -16.59
CA ILE A 255 -1.62 10.23 -15.46
C ILE A 255 -2.58 10.40 -14.27
N ILE A 256 -3.01 11.62 -13.97
CA ILE A 256 -4.00 11.90 -12.91
C ILE A 256 -5.32 11.17 -13.20
N ALA A 257 -5.82 11.26 -14.43
CA ALA A 257 -7.07 10.60 -14.83
C ALA A 257 -6.98 9.08 -14.66
N HIS A 258 -5.88 8.46 -15.09
CA HIS A 258 -5.64 7.03 -14.91
C HIS A 258 -5.46 6.63 -13.44
N ALA A 259 -4.81 7.47 -12.63
CA ALA A 259 -4.71 7.27 -11.19
C ALA A 259 -6.09 7.29 -10.51
N HIS A 260 -6.97 8.22 -10.91
CA HIS A 260 -8.34 8.30 -10.41
C HIS A 260 -9.18 7.08 -10.79
N GLU A 261 -9.08 6.63 -12.04
CA GLU A 261 -9.71 5.40 -12.52
C GLU A 261 -9.26 4.20 -11.66
N TYR A 262 -7.94 4.09 -11.44
CA TYR A 262 -7.37 3.05 -10.59
C TYR A 262 -7.89 3.13 -9.15
N VAL A 263 -7.97 4.31 -8.55
CA VAL A 263 -8.48 4.52 -7.19
C VAL A 263 -9.98 4.21 -7.09
N ALA A 264 -10.78 4.53 -8.11
CA ALA A 264 -12.23 4.38 -8.09
C ALA A 264 -12.67 2.94 -7.76
N GLN A 265 -11.88 1.95 -8.16
CA GLN A 265 -12.16 0.54 -7.93
C GLN A 265 -12.26 0.15 -6.43
N PHE A 266 -11.63 0.92 -5.54
CA PHE A 266 -11.61 0.68 -4.09
C PHE A 266 -12.73 1.40 -3.33
N ARG A 267 -13.58 2.19 -4.01
CA ARG A 267 -14.62 3.02 -3.37
C ARG A 267 -15.93 2.27 -3.12
N ASN A 268 -16.19 1.16 -3.81
CA ASN A 268 -17.41 0.37 -3.61
C ASN A 268 -17.31 -0.49 -2.32
N LYS A 269 -17.89 0.03 -1.22
CA LYS A 269 -17.83 -0.61 0.11
C LYS A 269 -18.42 -2.03 0.14
N HIS A 270 -19.48 -2.30 -0.62
CA HIS A 270 -20.12 -3.62 -0.66
C HIS A 270 -19.25 -4.63 -1.40
N ARG A 271 -18.66 -4.23 -2.53
CA ARG A 271 -17.71 -5.05 -3.29
C ARG A 271 -16.46 -5.34 -2.47
N GLU A 272 -15.86 -4.32 -1.85
CA GLU A 272 -14.68 -4.47 -1.00
C GLU A 272 -14.94 -5.45 0.15
N ARG A 273 -16.09 -5.35 0.82
CA ARG A 273 -16.48 -6.28 1.89
C ARG A 273 -16.61 -7.71 1.36
N LEU A 274 -17.22 -7.90 0.20
CA LEU A 274 -17.38 -9.22 -0.40
C LEU A 274 -16.02 -9.83 -0.78
N ILE A 275 -15.13 -9.06 -1.40
CA ILE A 275 -13.76 -9.50 -1.72
C ILE A 275 -13.02 -9.90 -0.44
N SER A 276 -13.06 -9.09 0.63
CA SER A 276 -12.43 -9.45 1.92
C SER A 276 -12.96 -10.76 2.51
N LEU A 277 -14.28 -10.98 2.46
CA LEU A 277 -14.87 -12.25 2.93
C LEU A 277 -14.44 -13.43 2.06
N LEU A 278 -14.37 -13.27 0.74
CA LEU A 278 -13.94 -14.34 -0.17
C LEU A 278 -12.45 -14.68 -0.04
N VAL A 279 -11.60 -13.67 0.19
CA VAL A 279 -10.17 -13.84 0.50
C VAL A 279 -9.99 -14.67 1.78
N MET A 280 -10.71 -14.30 2.85
CA MET A 280 -10.69 -15.05 4.12
C MET A 280 -11.28 -16.45 3.97
N LYS A 281 -12.37 -16.60 3.20
CA LYS A 281 -12.96 -17.91 2.94
C LYS A 281 -11.94 -18.84 2.28
N ARG A 282 -11.29 -18.39 1.20
CA ARG A 282 -10.25 -19.18 0.52
C ARG A 282 -9.11 -19.53 1.46
N TYR A 283 -8.69 -18.60 2.32
CA TYR A 283 -7.65 -18.85 3.31
C TYR A 283 -8.05 -19.97 4.28
N PHE A 284 -9.23 -19.87 4.89
CA PHE A 284 -9.70 -20.89 5.84
C PHE A 284 -9.99 -22.23 5.19
N ASP A 285 -10.60 -22.24 4.01
CA ASP A 285 -10.84 -23.46 3.23
C ASP A 285 -9.52 -24.19 2.94
N PHE A 286 -8.43 -23.45 2.73
CA PHE A 286 -7.11 -24.02 2.45
C PHE A 286 -6.38 -24.49 3.73
N THR A 287 -6.32 -23.65 4.76
CA THR A 287 -5.49 -23.90 5.96
C THR A 287 -6.12 -24.82 6.99
N ASN A 288 -7.44 -25.00 6.95
CA ASN A 288 -8.20 -25.83 7.89
C ASN A 288 -8.81 -27.06 7.22
N ASP A 289 -8.41 -27.36 5.98
CA ASP A 289 -8.80 -28.57 5.29
C ASP A 289 -8.18 -29.80 5.98
N PRO A 290 -8.98 -30.79 6.38
CA PRO A 290 -8.49 -32.02 7.02
C PRO A 290 -7.69 -32.93 6.09
N ARG A 291 -7.60 -32.62 4.78
CA ARG A 291 -6.71 -33.30 3.82
C ARG A 291 -5.27 -33.39 4.30
#